data_AF-A0A7K0RA35-F1
#
_entry.id   AF-A0A7K0RA35-F1
#
_cell.length_a   1.000
_cell.length_b   1.000
_cell.length_c   1.000
_cell.angle_alpha   90.00
_cell.angle_beta   90.00
_cell.angle_gamma   90.00
#
_symmetry.space_group_name_H-M   'P 1'
#
loop_
_entity.id
_entity.type
_entity.pdbx_description
1 polymer ?
#
loop_
_entity_poly.entity_id
_entity_poly.type
_entity_poly.pdbx_seq_one_letter_code
_entity_poly.pdbx_strand_id
1 'polypeptide(L)'
;MDRTLILVKPDAFARNLTGEIIARFERKGLRLAALKLMTADRALAEQHYAEHAERPFFGELVDFITSGPLIAMVLEGHEAV
;
A
#
# COMPACT_ATOMS: atom_id res chain seq x y z
N MET A 1 -20.20 -2.30 -5.48
CA MET A 1 -18.87 -2.94 -5.58
C MET A 1 -17.91 -1.95 -4.98
N ASP A 2 -17.23 -2.35 -3.92
CA ASP A 2 -16.36 -1.48 -3.15
C ASP A 2 -14.94 -1.57 -3.68
N ARG A 3 -14.15 -0.52 -3.43
CA ARG A 3 -12.74 -0.46 -3.80
C ARG A 3 -11.93 -0.12 -2.57
N THR A 4 -10.81 -0.82 -2.42
CA THR A 4 -9.85 -0.56 -1.36
C THR A 4 -8.45 -0.36 -1.94
N LEU A 5 -7.69 0.54 -1.34
CA LEU A 5 -6.29 0.76 -1.65
C LEU A 5 -5.44 -0.13 -0.74
N ILE A 6 -4.60 -0.95 -1.35
CA ILE A 6 -3.59 -1.73 -0.62
C ILE A 6 -2.21 -1.27 -1.05
N LEU A 7 -1.34 -1.06 -0.06
CA LEU A 7 0.08 -0.74 -0.26
C LEU A 7 0.94 -1.94 0.17
N VAL A 8 1.66 -2.54 -0.78
CA VAL A 8 2.78 -3.43 -0.45
C VAL A 8 3.99 -2.55 -0.17
N LYS A 9 4.26 -2.35 1.12
CA LYS A 9 5.30 -1.45 1.63
C LYS A 9 6.73 -1.85 1.20
N PRO A 10 7.72 -0.95 1.31
CA PRO A 10 9.07 -1.20 0.80
C PRO A 10 9.75 -2.47 1.35
N ASP A 11 9.51 -2.83 2.60
CA ASP A 11 10.02 -4.05 3.23
C ASP A 11 9.45 -5.33 2.57
N ALA A 12 8.15 -5.37 2.33
CA ALA A 12 7.48 -6.50 1.70
C ALA A 12 7.87 -6.62 0.23
N PHE A 13 8.01 -5.48 -0.46
CA PHE A 13 8.50 -5.43 -1.84
C PHE A 13 9.94 -5.96 -1.93
N ALA A 14 10.85 -5.47 -1.09
CA ALA A 14 12.26 -5.91 -1.06
C ALA A 14 12.40 -7.42 -0.77
N ARG A 15 11.44 -8.00 -0.05
CA ARG A 15 11.35 -9.44 0.24
C ARG A 15 10.66 -10.25 -0.85
N ASN A 16 10.31 -9.65 -2.00
CA ASN A 16 9.61 -10.27 -3.11
C ASN A 16 8.24 -10.87 -2.74
N LEU A 17 7.52 -10.27 -1.77
CA LEU A 17 6.24 -10.80 -1.26
C LEU A 17 5.02 -10.35 -2.07
N THR A 18 5.18 -9.46 -3.06
CA THR A 18 4.08 -8.90 -3.85
C THR A 18 3.16 -9.98 -4.43
N GLY A 19 3.73 -11.01 -5.07
CA GLY A 19 2.94 -12.08 -5.70
C GLY A 19 2.13 -12.91 -4.69
N GLU A 20 2.73 -13.23 -3.54
CA GLU A 20 2.03 -13.94 -2.45
C GLU A 20 0.88 -13.10 -1.88
N ILE A 21 1.08 -11.79 -1.73
CA ILE A 21 0.03 -10.88 -1.24
C ILE A 21 -1.13 -10.80 -2.24
N ILE A 22 -0.84 -10.63 -3.53
CA ILE A 22 -1.88 -10.62 -4.59
C ILE A 22 -2.65 -11.94 -4.59
N ALA A 23 -1.96 -13.07 -4.58
CA ALA A 23 -2.58 -14.40 -4.59
C ALA A 23 -3.55 -14.60 -3.42
N ARG A 24 -3.26 -14.04 -2.24
CA ARG A 24 -4.18 -14.10 -1.09
C ARG A 24 -5.48 -13.36 -1.33
N PHE A 25 -5.45 -12.21 -1.99
CA PHE A 25 -6.65 -11.43 -2.29
C PHE A 25 -7.47 -12.07 -3.41
N GLU A 26 -6.81 -12.57 -4.45
CA GLU A 26 -7.48 -13.29 -5.55
C GLU A 26 -8.19 -14.55 -5.04
N ARG A 27 -7.57 -15.31 -4.13
CA ARG A 27 -8.19 -16.49 -3.49
C ARG A 27 -9.42 -16.14 -2.65
N LYS A 28 -9.52 -14.90 -2.15
CA LYS A 28 -10.72 -14.40 -1.45
C LYS A 28 -11.81 -13.93 -2.43
N GLY A 29 -11.55 -13.95 -3.74
CA GLY A 29 -12.49 -13.50 -4.77
C GLY A 29 -12.45 -11.99 -5.04
N LEU A 30 -11.47 -11.26 -4.49
CA LEU A 30 -11.25 -9.86 -4.85
C LEU A 30 -10.52 -9.77 -6.19
N ARG A 31 -10.90 -8.78 -7.01
CA ARG A 31 -10.28 -8.54 -8.32
C ARG A 31 -9.28 -7.39 -8.24
N LEU A 32 -8.14 -7.54 -8.91
CA LEU A 32 -7.16 -6.47 -9.06
C LEU A 32 -7.64 -5.48 -10.12
N ALA A 33 -8.07 -4.29 -9.70
CA ALA A 33 -8.58 -3.24 -10.58
C ALA A 33 -7.47 -2.32 -11.12
N ALA A 34 -6.42 -2.09 -10.32
CA ALA A 34 -5.26 -1.32 -10.73
C ALA A 34 -4.01 -1.76 -9.94
N LEU A 35 -2.83 -1.61 -10.55
CA LEU A 35 -1.56 -1.90 -9.92
C LEU A 35 -0.48 -0.94 -10.46
N LYS A 36 0.33 -0.38 -9.56
CA LYS A 36 1.43 0.53 -9.90
C LYS A 36 2.63 0.28 -8.99
N LEU A 37 3.79 0.03 -9.60
CA LEU A 37 5.09 0.14 -8.94
C LEU A 37 5.51 1.61 -8.89
N MET A 38 5.82 2.10 -7.70
CA MET A 38 6.28 3.47 -7.52
C MET A 38 7.13 3.64 -6.27
N THR A 39 7.92 4.70 -6.23
CA THR A 39 8.50 5.24 -5.00
C THR A 39 7.72 6.49 -4.63
N ALA A 40 7.14 6.53 -3.44
CA ALA A 40 6.42 7.72 -2.98
C ALA A 40 7.42 8.82 -2.63
N ASP A 41 7.14 10.05 -3.06
CA ASP A 41 7.83 11.20 -2.49
C ASP A 41 7.29 11.50 -1.08
N ARG A 42 8.05 12.31 -0.34
CA ARG A 42 7.70 12.67 1.03
C ARG A 42 6.37 13.42 1.13
N ALA A 43 6.07 14.32 0.19
CA ALA A 43 4.83 15.08 0.20
C ALA A 43 3.61 14.17 0.05
N LEU A 44 3.65 13.20 -0.86
CA LEU A 44 2.60 12.21 -1.05
C LEU A 44 2.45 11.30 0.18
N ALA A 45 3.56 10.86 0.78
CA ALA A 45 3.53 10.04 1.99
C ALA A 45 2.94 10.81 3.19
N GLU A 46 3.34 12.06 3.40
CA GLU A 46 2.79 12.93 4.44
C GLU A 46 1.30 13.19 4.23
N GLN A 47 0.88 13.45 2.98
CA GLN A 47 -0.54 13.60 2.64
C GLN A 47 -1.32 12.31 2.93
N HIS A 48 -0.78 11.15 2.58
CA HIS A 48 -1.45 9.86 2.79
C HIS A 48 -1.61 9.51 4.27
N TYR A 49 -0.61 9.83 5.11
CA TYR A 49 -0.59 9.55 6.54
C TYR A 49 -0.93 10.76 7.42
N ALA A 50 -1.59 11.80 6.87
CA ALA A 50 -1.86 13.04 7.58
C ALA A 50 -2.62 12.83 8.92
N GLU A 51 -3.46 11.79 9.03
CA GLU A 51 -4.16 11.40 10.26
C GLU A 51 -3.21 10.99 11.41
N HIS A 52 -1.93 10.76 11.11
CA HIS A 52 -0.91 10.41 12.08
C HIS A 52 0.09 11.55 12.33
N ALA A 53 -0.13 12.76 11.79
CA ALA A 53 0.83 13.86 11.87
C ALA A 53 1.24 14.23 13.31
N GLU A 54 0.32 14.09 14.28
CA GLU A 54 0.58 14.39 15.70
C GLU A 54 1.21 13.21 16.47
N ARG A 55 1.40 12.06 15.83
CA ARG A 55 1.97 10.87 16.45
C ARG A 55 3.50 10.97 16.48
N PRO A 56 4.17 10.54 17.56
CA PRO A 56 5.62 10.63 17.68
C PRO A 56 6.38 9.80 16.63
N PHE A 57 5.75 8.78 16.05
CA PHE A 57 6.32 7.92 15.01
C PHE A 57 6.09 8.43 13.57
N PHE A 58 5.45 9.58 13.37
CA PHE A 58 5.07 10.06 12.05
C PHE A 58 6.27 10.23 11.12
N GLY A 59 7.35 10.84 11.62
CA GLY A 59 8.59 11.02 10.84
C GLY A 59 9.16 9.69 10.37
N GLU A 60 9.27 8.72 11.27
CA GLU A 60 9.78 7.37 10.96
C GLU A 60 8.86 6.63 9.96
N LEU A 61 7.54 6.80 10.07
CA LEU A 61 6.58 6.23 9.12
C LEU A 61 6.76 6.80 7.71
N VAL A 62 6.91 8.12 7.59
CA VAL A 62 7.14 8.79 6.31
C VAL A 62 8.49 8.36 5.72
N ASP A 63 9.55 8.35 6.52
CA ASP A 63 10.88 7.89 6.09
C ASP A 63 10.84 6.44 5.62
N PHE A 64 10.15 5.57 6.35
CA PHE A 64 9.97 4.18 5.97
C PHE A 64 9.25 4.04 4.63
N ILE A 65 8.15 4.75 4.41
CA ILE A 65 7.34 4.64 3.19
C ILE A 65 8.06 5.20 1.97
N THR A 66 8.89 6.23 2.15
CA THR A 66 9.69 6.86 1.08
C THR A 66 11.03 6.16 0.84
N SER A 67 11.43 5.21 1.69
CA SER A 67 12.75 4.55 1.66
C SER A 67 13.04 3.72 0.39
N GLY A 68 12.01 3.38 -0.39
CA GLY A 68 12.17 2.55 -1.57
C GLY A 68 10.89 2.30 -2.35
N PRO A 69 10.96 1.44 -3.37
CA PRO A 69 9.80 1.08 -4.17
C PRO A 69 8.74 0.34 -3.36
N LEU A 70 7.48 0.65 -3.66
CA LEU A 70 6.28 0.00 -3.14
C LEU A 70 5.31 -0.33 -4.28
N ILE A 71 4.37 -1.24 -4.04
CA ILE A 71 3.24 -1.47 -4.95
C ILE A 71 2.01 -0.81 -4.35
N ALA A 72 1.40 0.11 -5.10
CA ALA A 72 0.05 0.58 -4.84
C ALA A 72 -0.93 -0.21 -5.73
N MET A 73 -1.92 -0.85 -5.12
CA MET A 73 -2.93 -1.60 -5.86
C MET A 73 -4.34 -1.28 -5.38
N VAL A 74 -5.29 -1.32 -6.32
CA VAL A 74 -6.71 -1.19 -6.02
C VAL A 74 -7.34 -2.56 -6.18
N LEU A 75 -7.99 -3.04 -5.12
CA LEU A 75 -8.78 -4.26 -5.14
C LEU A 75 -10.27 -3.89 -5.20
N GLU A 76 -11.06 -4.63 -5.97
CA GLU A 76 -12.51 -4.45 -6.07
C GLU A 76 -13.27 -5.76 -5.83
N GLY A 77 -14.37 -5.68 -5.09
CA GLY A 77 -15.17 -6.85 -4.71
C GLY A 77 -16.36 -6.50 -3.81
N HIS A 78 -17.07 -7.52 -3.35
CA HIS A 78 -18.08 -7.39 -2.29
C HIS A 78 -17.35 -7.42 -0.93
N GLU A 79 -17.68 -6.49 -0.03
CA GLU A 79 -17.00 -6.35 1.28
C GLU A 79 -15.47 -6.24 1.15
N ALA A 80 -15.02 -5.41 0.20
CA ALA A 80 -13.58 -5.21 -0.06
C ALA A 80 -12.89 -4.30 0.99
N VAL A 81 -13.65 -3.68 1.89
CA VAL A 81 -13.18 -2.78 2.96
C VAL A 81 -13.37 -3.44 4.31
#